data_AF-A0A1G4U1I8-F1
#
_entry.id   AF-A0A1G4U1I8-F1
#
_cell.length_a   1.000
_cell.length_b   1.000
_cell.length_c   1.000
_cell.angle_alpha   90.00
_cell.angle_beta   90.00
_cell.angle_gamma   90.00
#
_symmetry.space_group_name_H-M   'P 1'
#
loop_
_entity.id
_entity.type
_entity.pdbx_description
1 polymer ?
#
loop_
_entity_poly.entity_id
_entity_poly.type
_entity_poly.pdbx_seq_one_letter_code
_entity_poly.pdbx_strand_id
1 'polypeptide(L)' 'MTNELDRTIEELKAELRNADAAEGRQIHAELELALAEREVMVAEQEGRISAEPPF' A
#
# COMPACT_ATOMS: atom_id res chain seq x y z
N MET A 1 2.68 15.45 6.08
CA MET A 1 3.48 15.16 4.88
C MET A 1 2.96 13.82 4.38
N THR A 2 2.26 13.78 3.26
CA THR A 2 1.78 12.50 2.69
C THR A 2 3.00 11.75 2.18
N ASN A 3 3.21 10.52 2.65
CA ASN A 3 4.32 9.69 2.17
C ASN A 3 4.05 9.31 0.70
N GLU A 4 5.10 9.04 -0.10
CA GLU A 4 4.93 8.63 -1.51
C GLU A 4 4.02 7.39 -1.64
N LEU A 5 4.09 6.46 -0.67
CA LEU A 5 3.23 5.28 -0.63
C LEU A 5 1.74 5.62 -0.44
N ASP A 6 1.41 6.59 0.42
CA ASP A 6 0.03 7.05 0.60
C ASP A 6 -0.52 7.66 -0.69
N ARG A 7 0.34 8.38 -1.44
CA ARG A 7 -0.04 8.94 -2.73
C ARG A 7 -0.30 7.85 -3.76
N THR A 8 0.57 6.85 -3.86
CA THR A 8 0.38 5.69 -4.75
C THR A 8 -0.92 4.96 -4.46
N ILE A 9 -1.28 4.77 -3.19
CA ILE A 9 -2.55 4.16 -2.79
C ILE A 9 -3.74 4.96 -3.30
N GLU A 10 -3.71 6.29 -3.20
CA GLU A 10 -4.80 7.13 -3.70
C GLU A 10 -4.90 7.15 -5.23
N GLU A 11 -3.78 7.09 -5.93
CA GLU A 11 -3.73 6.93 -7.39
C GLU A 11 -4.34 5.59 -7.82
N LEU A 12 -3.92 4.47 -7.21
CA LEU A 12 -4.46 3.13 -7.49
C LEU A 12 -5.97 3.05 -7.19
N LYS A 13 -6.44 3.66 -6.09
CA LYS A 13 -7.88 3.74 -5.82
C LYS A 13 -8.62 4.55 -6.89
N ALA A 14 -8.01 5.60 -7.44
CA ALA A 14 -8.61 6.41 -8.50
C ALA A 14 -8.66 5.67 -9.84
N GLU A 15 -7.62 4.94 -10.17
CA GLU A 15 -7.56 4.09 -11.36
C GLU A 15 -8.56 2.95 -11.27
N LEU A 16 -8.63 2.25 -10.13
CA LEU A 16 -9.56 1.13 -9.93
C LEU A 16 -11.03 1.54 -10.11
N ARG A 17 -11.40 2.78 -9.76
CA ARG A 17 -12.76 3.30 -9.97
C ARG A 17 -13.12 3.44 -11.44
N ASN A 18 -12.14 3.57 -12.33
CA ASN A 18 -12.33 3.78 -13.77
C ASN A 18 -11.87 2.58 -14.61
N ALA A 19 -11.24 1.57 -14.01
CA ALA A 19 -10.70 0.41 -14.69
C ALA A 19 -11.80 -0.56 -15.15
N ASP A 20 -11.54 -1.25 -16.27
CA ASP A 20 -12.38 -2.37 -16.69
C ASP A 20 -12.14 -3.63 -15.83
N ALA A 21 -12.94 -4.67 -16.02
CA ALA A 21 -12.87 -5.88 -15.19
C ALA A 21 -11.54 -6.65 -15.32
N ALA A 22 -10.79 -6.49 -16.41
CA ALA A 22 -9.50 -7.15 -16.61
C ALA A 22 -8.38 -6.33 -15.96
N GLU A 23 -8.31 -5.03 -16.25
CA GLU A 23 -7.33 -4.10 -15.67
C GLU A 23 -7.54 -3.93 -14.15
N GLY A 24 -8.80 -3.90 -13.70
CA GLY A 24 -9.15 -3.74 -12.30
C GLY A 24 -8.64 -4.87 -11.41
N ARG A 25 -8.49 -6.10 -11.92
CA ARG A 25 -7.88 -7.19 -11.13
C ARG A 25 -6.41 -6.94 -10.86
N GLN A 26 -5.68 -6.41 -11.84
CA GLN A 26 -4.26 -6.10 -11.68
C GLN A 26 -4.08 -4.92 -10.72
N ILE A 27 -4.84 -3.83 -10.93
CA ILE A 27 -4.80 -2.64 -10.08
C ILE A 27 -5.20 -2.98 -8.64
N HIS A 28 -6.16 -3.89 -8.44
CA HIS A 28 -6.54 -4.35 -7.11
C HIS A 28 -5.39 -5.09 -6.40
N ALA A 29 -4.68 -5.98 -7.10
CA ALA A 29 -3.54 -6.68 -6.53
C ALA A 29 -2.40 -5.71 -6.15
N GLU A 30 -2.14 -4.71 -6.99
CA GLU A 30 -1.17 -3.65 -6.70
C GLU A 30 -1.60 -2.81 -5.48
N LEU A 31 -2.89 -2.49 -5.37
CA LEU A 31 -3.45 -1.77 -4.22
C LEU A 31 -3.33 -2.59 -2.92
N GLU A 32 -3.59 -3.90 -2.96
CA GLU A 32 -3.43 -4.78 -1.80
C GLU A 32 -1.98 -4.81 -1.30
N LEU A 33 -1.01 -4.89 -2.21
CA LEU A 33 0.42 -4.85 -1.88
C LEU A 33 0.81 -3.53 -1.22
N ALA A 34 0.41 -2.40 -1.82
CA ALA A 34 0.73 -1.08 -1.28
C ALA A 34 0.10 -0.84 0.11
N LEU A 35 -1.13 -1.33 0.34
CA LEU A 35 -1.78 -1.28 1.64
C LEU A 35 -1.05 -2.13 2.69
N ALA A 36 -0.59 -3.32 2.31
CA ALA A 36 0.16 -4.19 3.21
C ALA A 36 1.51 -3.55 3.60
N GLU A 37 2.23 -2.98 2.64
CA GLU A 37 3.47 -2.24 2.90
C GLU A 37 3.24 -1.06 3.84
N ARG A 38 2.14 -0.31 3.64
CA ARG A 38 1.79 0.81 4.51
C ARG A 38 1.53 0.35 5.94
N GLU A 39 0.84 -0.77 6.12
CA GLU A 39 0.57 -1.32 7.45
C GLU A 39 1.87 -1.72 8.15
N VAL A 40 2.84 -2.29 7.43
CA VAL A 40 4.18 -2.58 7.95
C VAL A 40 4.87 -1.29 8.39
N MET A 41 4.91 -0.26 7.53
CA MET A 41 5.53 1.02 7.86
C MET A 41 4.89 1.71 9.08
N VAL A 42 3.57 1.61 9.24
CA VAL A 42 2.85 2.15 10.40
C VAL A 42 3.17 1.32 11.64
N ALA A 43 3.15 -0.01 11.54
CA ALA A 43 3.50 -0.89 12.64
C ALA A 43 4.95 -0.68 13.11
N GLU A 44 5.90 -0.44 12.21
CA GLU A 44 7.28 -0.09 12.53
C GLU A 44 7.38 1.26 13.23
N GLN A 45 6.71 2.29 12.69
CA GLN A 45 6.67 3.63 13.32
C GLN A 45 6.04 3.61 14.73
N GLU A 46 5.02 2.79 14.92
CA GLU A 46 4.36 2.61 16.22
C GLU A 46 5.12 1.66 17.15
N GLY A 47 6.25 1.08 16.70
CA GLY A 47 7.04 0.11 17.46
C GLY A 47 6.31 -1.22 17.71
N ARG A 48 5.24 -1.50 16.96
CA ARG A 48 4.50 -2.77 17.00
C ARG A 48 5.31 -3.92 16.40
N ILE A 49 6.16 -3.61 15.42
CA ILE A 49 7.10 -4.55 14.80
C ILE A 49 8.47 -3.88 14.66
N SER A 50 9.53 -4.68 14.60
CA SER A 50 10.88 -4.21 14.30
C SER A 50 11.33 -4.81 12.98
N ALA A 51 11.75 -3.96 12.04
CA ALA A 51 12.47 -4.39 10.84
C ALA A 51 13.90 -4.86 11.15
N GLU A 52 14.43 -4.45 12.31
CA GLU A 52 15.77 -4.80 12.73
C GLU A 52 15.80 -6.28 13.13
N PRO A 53 16.61 -7.12 12.46
CA PRO A 53 16.72 -8.52 12.84
C PRO A 53 17.35 -8.63 14.24
N PRO A 54 17.02 -9.67 15.01
CA PRO A 54 17.54 -9.83 16.35
C PRO A 54 19.01 -10.25 16.28
N PHE A 55 19.93 -9.29 16.40
CA PHE A 55 21.35 -9.54 16.62
C PHE A 55 21.90 -8.63 17.71
#